data_AF-A0A9P1E7J1-F1
#
_entry.id   AF-A0A9P1E7J1-F1
#
_cell.length_a   1.000
_cell.length_b   1.000
_cell.length_c   1.000
_cell.angle_alpha   90.00
_cell.angle_beta   90.00
_cell.angle_gamma   90.00
#
_symmetry.space_group_name_H-M   'P 1'
#
loop_
_entity.id
_entity.type
_entity.pdbx_description
1 polymer ?
#
loop_
_entity_poly.entity_id
_entity_poly.type
_entity_poly.pdbx_seq_one_letter_code
_entity_poly.pdbx_strand_id
1 'polypeptide(L)'
;MGNQLSLDFSDLPNRSLESFTISNVDDGSNRLWIHFSAVYVFTTYVCYLLYAEYDHIASKRLAFFNSSKPKPHEFTVLVRSIPPSPGKSYTEVVESFFMEYHPATYLSHSVVRRTSKLKGLIDEADKLYRKLARLKTLDHSQERFGRAGFMGIFGPRVDLLGHYEMKLEDIEYKVRVERSSKEVQAAFVSFKTRFGAAVALNIRQSSNPTEWVTEPSPDPEDVYWPFFSASFFKRWICNVAVYTACVVLTVLFLIPVLIVQGLTHLEQLEIWFPFL
;
A
#
# COMPACT_ATOMS: atom_id res chain seq x y z
N MET A 1 34.60 35.09 -17.04
CA MET A 1 35.56 34.13 -16.47
C MET A 1 35.54 32.93 -17.40
N GLY A 2 36.62 32.73 -18.15
CA GLY A 2 36.84 31.62 -19.06
C GLY A 2 38.17 31.89 -19.75
N ASN A 3 38.91 30.80 -20.06
CA ASN A 3 40.32 30.71 -20.47
C ASN A 3 41.30 30.11 -19.44
N GLN A 4 40.83 29.37 -18.43
CA GLN A 4 41.75 28.59 -17.56
C GLN A 4 42.34 27.35 -18.26
N LEU A 5 41.80 26.92 -19.40
CA LEU A 5 42.31 25.81 -20.22
C LEU A 5 43.33 26.34 -21.26
N SER A 6 44.44 26.92 -20.79
CA SER A 6 45.69 26.88 -21.56
C SER A 6 46.27 25.47 -21.41
N LEU A 7 46.57 24.81 -22.53
CA LEU A 7 46.99 23.40 -22.66
C LEU A 7 48.28 23.07 -21.88
N ASP A 8 48.20 22.98 -20.55
CA ASP A 8 49.26 22.47 -19.70
C ASP A 8 48.71 21.27 -18.91
N PHE A 9 48.95 20.07 -19.43
CA PHE A 9 48.44 18.79 -18.90
C PHE A 9 49.20 18.31 -17.65
N SER A 10 50.24 19.03 -17.23
CA SER A 10 51.15 18.68 -16.14
C SER A 10 50.51 18.73 -14.75
N ASP A 11 49.45 19.53 -14.58
CA ASP A 11 48.88 19.90 -13.27
C ASP A 11 47.41 19.47 -13.09
N LEU A 12 46.97 18.52 -13.93
CA LEU A 12 45.63 17.93 -13.94
C LEU A 12 45.12 17.40 -12.59
N PRO A 13 45.90 16.69 -11.74
CA PRO A 13 45.38 16.12 -10.50
C PRO A 13 45.12 17.16 -9.39
N ASN A 14 45.69 18.37 -9.50
CA ASN A 14 45.53 19.44 -8.51
C ASN A 14 44.42 20.44 -8.86
N ARG A 15 43.79 20.32 -10.04
CA ARG A 15 42.76 21.24 -10.52
C ARG A 15 41.38 20.89 -9.98
N SER A 16 40.60 21.92 -9.65
CA SER A 16 39.20 21.73 -9.25
C SER A 16 38.36 21.23 -10.42
N LEU A 17 37.36 20.42 -10.11
CA LEU A 17 36.41 19.91 -11.11
C LEU A 17 35.63 21.02 -11.83
N GLU A 18 35.57 22.22 -11.25
CA GLU A 18 34.93 23.40 -11.86
C GLU A 18 35.62 23.85 -13.15
N SER A 19 36.89 23.46 -13.36
CA SER A 19 37.59 23.72 -14.62
C SER A 19 37.04 22.90 -15.80
N PHE A 20 36.33 21.80 -15.53
CA PHE A 20 35.71 20.91 -16.52
C PHE A 20 34.20 21.10 -16.67
N THR A 21 33.61 22.04 -15.92
CA THR A 21 32.18 22.33 -15.98
C THR A 21 31.88 23.50 -16.92
N ILE A 22 30.59 23.67 -17.22
CA ILE A 22 30.08 24.75 -18.08
C ILE A 22 30.49 26.16 -17.58
N SER A 23 30.76 26.32 -16.28
CA SER A 23 31.23 27.57 -15.67
C SER A 23 32.56 28.09 -16.22
N ASN A 24 33.36 27.25 -16.89
CA ASN A 24 34.63 27.64 -17.53
C ASN A 24 34.49 27.86 -19.05
N VAL A 25 33.26 27.98 -19.56
CA VAL A 25 32.98 28.25 -20.97
C VAL A 25 32.51 29.69 -21.14
N ASP A 26 33.20 30.47 -21.98
CA ASP A 26 32.83 31.87 -22.27
C ASP A 26 31.55 32.00 -23.12
N ASP A 27 30.84 33.11 -22.94
CA ASP A 27 29.64 33.44 -23.72
C ASP A 27 29.96 33.55 -25.22
N GLY A 28 29.16 32.91 -26.06
CA GLY A 28 29.38 32.84 -27.50
C GLY A 28 30.44 31.83 -27.96
N SER A 29 31.05 31.08 -27.02
CA SER A 29 32.01 30.03 -27.35
C SER A 29 31.36 28.78 -27.93
N ASN A 30 31.92 28.27 -29.04
CA ASN A 30 31.48 27.00 -29.64
C ASN A 30 31.76 25.78 -28.75
N ARG A 31 32.53 25.92 -27.66
CA ARG A 31 32.84 24.82 -26.72
C ARG A 31 31.61 24.30 -25.97
N LEU A 32 30.55 25.10 -25.84
CA LEU A 32 29.29 24.67 -25.22
C LEU A 32 28.65 23.48 -25.95
N TRP A 33 28.83 23.40 -27.28
CA TRP A 33 28.32 22.29 -28.10
C TRP A 33 28.89 20.92 -27.67
N ILE A 34 30.07 20.89 -27.05
CA ILE A 34 30.66 19.66 -26.52
C ILE A 34 29.84 19.16 -25.33
N HIS A 35 29.51 20.03 -24.37
CA HIS A 35 28.66 19.68 -23.23
C HIS A 35 27.25 19.29 -23.68
N PHE A 36 26.66 20.06 -24.61
CA PHE A 36 25.36 19.74 -25.20
C PHE A 36 25.38 18.33 -25.82
N SER A 37 26.34 18.06 -26.71
CA SER A 37 26.46 16.75 -27.36
C SER A 37 26.71 15.62 -26.36
N ALA A 38 27.54 15.85 -25.34
CA ALA A 38 27.80 14.87 -24.30
C ALA A 38 26.53 14.50 -23.50
N VAL A 39 25.64 15.46 -23.22
CA VAL A 39 24.35 15.18 -22.59
C VAL A 39 23.51 14.25 -23.46
N TYR A 40 23.40 14.51 -24.78
CA TYR A 40 22.66 13.60 -25.67
C TYR A 40 23.28 12.20 -25.72
N VAL A 41 24.61 12.10 -25.85
CA VAL A 41 25.31 10.81 -25.88
C VAL A 41 25.05 10.04 -24.58
N PHE A 42 25.19 10.69 -23.43
CA PHE A 42 24.96 10.06 -22.12
C PHE A 42 23.49 9.67 -21.93
N THR A 43 22.54 10.55 -22.26
CA THR A 43 21.11 10.24 -22.17
C THR A 43 20.74 9.08 -23.09
N THR A 44 21.19 9.08 -24.35
CA THR A 44 20.95 7.95 -25.27
C THR A 44 21.55 6.65 -24.73
N TYR A 45 22.75 6.69 -24.17
CA TYR A 45 23.39 5.52 -23.56
C TYR A 45 22.61 4.99 -22.35
N VAL A 46 22.18 5.87 -21.43
CA VAL A 46 21.36 5.47 -20.28
C VAL A 46 20.00 4.94 -20.74
N CYS A 47 19.34 5.59 -21.70
CA CYS A 47 18.09 5.09 -22.27
C CYS A 47 18.25 3.72 -22.93
N TYR A 48 19.38 3.48 -23.62
CA TYR A 48 19.71 2.17 -24.18
C TYR A 48 19.87 1.11 -23.08
N LEU A 49 20.61 1.41 -22.01
CA LEU A 49 20.75 0.49 -20.87
C LEU A 49 19.41 0.20 -20.19
N LEU A 50 18.59 1.23 -19.96
CA LEU A 50 17.25 1.08 -19.38
C LEU A 50 16.35 0.23 -20.27
N TYR A 51 16.41 0.41 -21.59
CA TYR A 51 15.65 -0.41 -22.53
C TYR A 51 16.10 -1.88 -22.48
N ALA A 52 17.41 -2.14 -22.50
CA ALA A 52 17.95 -3.49 -22.42
C ALA A 52 17.58 -4.19 -21.10
N GLU A 53 17.69 -3.50 -19.97
CA GLU A 53 17.28 -4.04 -18.67
C GLU A 53 15.76 -4.26 -18.59
N TYR A 54 14.97 -3.34 -19.14
CA TYR A 54 13.52 -3.51 -19.17
C TYR A 54 13.09 -4.75 -19.96
N ASP A 55 13.68 -4.96 -21.14
CA ASP A 55 13.41 -6.14 -21.97
C ASP A 55 13.79 -7.45 -21.25
N HIS A 56 14.94 -7.44 -20.56
CA HIS A 56 15.38 -8.58 -19.74
C HIS A 56 14.42 -8.89 -18.58
N ILE A 57 14.00 -7.87 -17.84
CA ILE A 57 13.06 -8.01 -16.73
C ILE A 57 11.70 -8.48 -17.24
N ALA A 58 11.22 -7.93 -18.36
CA ALA A 58 9.95 -8.32 -18.98
C ALA A 58 9.98 -9.79 -19.42
N SER A 59 11.07 -10.22 -20.06
CA SER A 59 11.29 -11.61 -20.47
C SER A 59 11.31 -12.56 -19.29
N LYS A 60 12.03 -12.23 -18.21
CA LYS A 60 12.04 -13.01 -16.96
C LYS A 60 10.66 -13.08 -16.31
N ARG A 61 9.93 -11.98 -16.28
CA ARG A 61 8.56 -11.93 -15.73
C ARG A 61 7.62 -12.84 -16.51
N LEU A 62 7.71 -12.85 -17.84
CA LEU A 62 6.89 -13.71 -18.70
C LEU A 62 7.27 -15.19 -18.53
N ALA A 63 8.57 -15.51 -18.50
CA ALA A 63 9.05 -16.86 -18.26
C ALA A 63 8.61 -17.39 -16.89
N PHE A 64 8.69 -16.56 -15.86
CA PHE A 64 8.18 -16.88 -14.52
C PHE A 64 6.66 -17.10 -14.53
N PHE A 65 5.89 -16.24 -15.19
CA PHE A 65 4.44 -16.39 -15.30
C PHE A 65 4.04 -17.71 -15.98
N ASN A 66 4.74 -18.10 -17.05
CA ASN A 66 4.44 -19.34 -17.79
C ASN A 66 4.86 -20.61 -17.04
N SER A 67 5.91 -20.54 -16.22
CA SER A 67 6.41 -21.69 -15.44
C SER A 67 5.76 -21.84 -14.06
N SER A 68 5.16 -20.76 -13.54
CA SER A 68 4.53 -20.75 -12.22
C SER A 68 3.23 -21.54 -12.19
N LYS A 69 2.98 -22.19 -11.04
CA LYS A 69 1.68 -22.82 -10.79
C LYS A 69 0.57 -21.75 -10.76
N PRO A 70 -0.64 -22.07 -11.26
CA PRO A 70 -1.74 -21.12 -11.22
C PRO A 70 -2.08 -20.67 -9.80
N LYS A 71 -2.13 -19.36 -9.61
CA LYS A 71 -2.40 -18.73 -8.31
C LYS A 71 -3.85 -18.22 -8.24
N PRO A 72 -4.50 -18.24 -7.07
CA PRO A 72 -5.89 -17.82 -6.93
C PRO A 72 -6.17 -16.40 -7.44
N HIS A 73 -5.25 -15.45 -7.24
CA HIS A 73 -5.43 -14.06 -7.68
C HIS A 73 -5.50 -13.91 -9.21
N GLU A 74 -4.96 -14.86 -9.98
CA GLU A 74 -5.02 -14.84 -11.45
C GLU A 74 -6.41 -15.18 -12.00
N PHE A 75 -7.26 -15.79 -11.16
CA PHE A 75 -8.63 -16.17 -11.50
C PHE A 75 -9.67 -15.32 -10.79
N THR A 76 -9.23 -14.45 -9.88
CA THR A 76 -10.12 -13.70 -9.01
C THR A 76 -10.01 -12.22 -9.31
N VAL A 77 -11.16 -11.57 -9.43
CA VAL A 77 -11.28 -10.12 -9.63
C VAL A 77 -11.93 -9.52 -8.41
N LEU A 78 -11.35 -8.44 -7.91
CA LEU A 78 -11.97 -7.65 -6.87
C LEU A 78 -12.96 -6.67 -7.50
N VAL A 79 -14.22 -6.77 -7.12
CA VAL A 79 -15.30 -5.89 -7.55
C VAL A 79 -15.67 -4.97 -6.40
N ARG A 80 -15.71 -3.67 -6.64
CA ARG A 80 -16.09 -2.62 -5.67
C ARG A 80 -17.27 -1.80 -6.17
N SER A 81 -17.89 -1.05 -5.26
CA SER A 81 -19.02 -0.16 -5.55
C SER A 81 -20.19 -0.88 -6.21
N ILE A 82 -20.57 -2.04 -5.65
CA ILE A 82 -21.74 -2.79 -6.11
C ILE A 82 -23.00 -1.97 -5.77
N PRO A 83 -23.86 -1.63 -6.74
CA PRO A 83 -25.04 -0.83 -6.50
C PRO A 83 -26.05 -1.59 -5.61
N PRO A 84 -26.64 -0.95 -4.60
CA PRO A 84 -27.66 -1.57 -3.77
C PRO A 84 -28.95 -1.77 -4.59
N SER A 85 -29.51 -2.98 -4.53
CA SER A 85 -30.80 -3.29 -5.15
C SER A 85 -31.86 -3.46 -4.06
N PRO A 86 -33.04 -2.81 -4.18
CA PRO A 86 -34.09 -2.94 -3.18
C PRO A 86 -34.57 -4.39 -3.08
N GLY A 87 -34.48 -4.96 -1.88
CA GLY A 87 -34.97 -6.33 -1.59
C GLY A 87 -34.04 -7.48 -1.99
N LYS A 88 -32.83 -7.22 -2.53
CA LYS A 88 -31.85 -8.26 -2.88
C LYS A 88 -30.58 -8.14 -2.04
N SER A 89 -29.99 -9.28 -1.67
CA SER A 89 -28.66 -9.32 -1.06
C SER A 89 -27.56 -8.96 -2.07
N TYR A 90 -26.37 -8.51 -1.62
CA TYR A 90 -25.27 -8.26 -2.57
C TYR A 90 -24.81 -9.56 -3.25
N THR A 91 -24.96 -10.69 -2.56
CA THR A 91 -24.70 -12.02 -3.11
C THR A 91 -25.55 -12.28 -4.37
N GLU A 92 -26.86 -12.08 -4.29
CA GLU A 92 -27.77 -12.24 -5.44
C GLU A 92 -27.51 -11.24 -6.57
N VAL A 93 -27.17 -9.98 -6.22
CA VAL A 93 -26.87 -8.93 -7.21
C VAL A 93 -25.61 -9.26 -7.99
N VAL A 94 -24.55 -9.71 -7.31
CA VAL A 94 -23.29 -10.12 -7.95
C VAL A 94 -23.50 -11.37 -8.81
N GLU A 95 -24.20 -12.37 -8.28
CA GLU A 95 -24.47 -13.60 -9.01
C GLU A 95 -25.27 -13.35 -10.29
N SER A 96 -26.38 -12.61 -10.20
CA SER A 96 -27.20 -12.29 -11.37
C SER A 96 -26.43 -11.50 -12.43
N PHE A 97 -25.66 -10.49 -12.02
CA PHE A 97 -24.84 -9.69 -12.94
C PHE A 97 -23.80 -10.54 -13.69
N PHE A 98 -22.98 -11.32 -12.98
CA PHE A 98 -21.93 -12.09 -13.63
C PHE A 98 -22.45 -13.32 -14.39
N MET A 99 -23.60 -13.88 -14.00
CA MET A 99 -24.27 -14.91 -14.81
C MET A 99 -24.83 -14.34 -16.12
N GLU A 100 -25.34 -13.11 -16.12
CA GLU A 100 -25.90 -12.47 -17.32
C GLU A 100 -24.80 -12.03 -18.29
N TYR A 101 -23.76 -11.35 -17.79
CA TYR A 101 -22.72 -10.75 -18.64
C TYR A 101 -21.51 -11.67 -18.88
N HIS A 102 -21.24 -12.64 -18.00
CA HIS A 102 -20.09 -13.55 -18.07
C HIS A 102 -20.47 -15.04 -17.87
N PRO A 103 -21.54 -15.57 -18.52
CA PRO A 103 -22.10 -16.90 -18.21
C PRO A 103 -21.10 -18.05 -18.38
N ALA A 104 -20.25 -17.98 -19.41
CA ALA A 104 -19.32 -19.05 -19.72
C ALA A 104 -18.14 -19.12 -18.73
N THR A 105 -17.68 -17.97 -18.23
CA THR A 105 -16.43 -17.83 -17.47
C THR A 105 -16.66 -17.69 -15.97
N TYR A 106 -17.82 -17.24 -15.52
CA TYR A 106 -18.14 -17.12 -14.10
C TYR A 106 -18.07 -18.47 -13.38
N LEU A 107 -17.45 -18.50 -12.18
CA LEU A 107 -17.35 -19.67 -11.33
C LEU A 107 -18.09 -19.47 -10.00
N SER A 108 -17.70 -18.46 -9.23
CA SER A 108 -18.26 -18.19 -7.91
C SER A 108 -17.90 -16.79 -7.45
N HIS A 109 -18.45 -16.36 -6.31
CA HIS A 109 -18.08 -15.10 -5.70
C HIS A 109 -18.08 -15.20 -4.17
N SER A 110 -17.36 -14.27 -3.52
CA SER A 110 -17.30 -14.10 -2.07
C SER A 110 -17.50 -12.63 -1.74
N VAL A 111 -18.67 -12.28 -1.20
CA VAL A 111 -18.97 -10.90 -0.77
C VAL A 111 -18.16 -10.55 0.47
N VAL A 112 -17.55 -9.36 0.46
CA VAL A 112 -16.78 -8.85 1.59
C VAL A 112 -17.73 -8.42 2.70
N ARG A 113 -17.44 -8.88 3.92
CA ARG A 113 -18.19 -8.50 5.13
C ARG A 113 -17.35 -7.61 6.02
N ARG A 114 -18.01 -6.77 6.82
CA ARG A 114 -17.31 -5.89 7.77
C ARG A 114 -16.70 -6.73 8.90
N THR A 115 -15.39 -6.92 8.86
CA THR A 115 -14.66 -7.76 9.84
C THR A 115 -14.08 -7.00 11.03
N SER A 116 -14.14 -5.66 11.08
CA SER A 116 -13.43 -4.89 12.12
C SER A 116 -13.85 -5.24 13.55
N LYS A 117 -15.15 -5.37 13.81
CA LYS A 117 -15.68 -5.81 15.11
C LYS A 117 -15.35 -7.27 15.39
N LEU A 118 -15.51 -8.12 14.36
CA LEU A 118 -15.24 -9.55 14.45
C LEU A 118 -13.77 -9.83 14.79
N LYS A 119 -12.84 -9.09 14.18
CA LYS A 119 -11.40 -9.19 14.49
C LYS A 119 -11.12 -8.81 15.95
N GLY A 120 -11.74 -7.74 16.44
CA GLY A 120 -11.62 -7.36 17.86
C GLY A 120 -12.08 -8.47 18.81
N LEU A 121 -13.20 -9.14 18.49
CA LEU A 121 -13.72 -10.27 19.27
C LEU A 121 -12.79 -11.49 19.20
N ILE A 122 -12.24 -11.81 18.03
CA ILE A 122 -11.29 -12.92 17.85
C ILE A 122 -10.00 -12.66 18.62
N ASP A 123 -9.47 -11.44 18.56
CA ASP A 123 -8.27 -11.05 19.30
C ASP A 123 -8.51 -11.09 20.83
N GLU A 124 -9.73 -10.77 21.29
CA GLU A 124 -10.12 -10.90 22.69
C GLU A 124 -10.25 -12.37 23.11
N ALA A 125 -10.87 -13.21 22.27
CA ALA A 125 -10.97 -14.66 22.50
C ALA A 125 -9.58 -15.30 22.59
N ASP A 126 -8.65 -14.96 21.68
CA ASP A 126 -7.28 -15.48 21.70
C ASP A 126 -6.53 -15.10 22.98
N LYS A 127 -6.70 -13.85 23.45
CA LYS A 127 -6.16 -13.42 24.75
C LYS A 127 -6.72 -14.23 25.92
N LEU A 128 -8.02 -14.56 25.90
CA LEU A 128 -8.65 -15.38 26.93
C LEU A 128 -8.20 -16.84 26.86
N TYR A 129 -8.11 -17.43 25.67
CA TYR A 129 -7.56 -18.79 25.48
C TYR A 129 -6.14 -18.89 26.01
N ARG A 130 -5.27 -17.92 25.72
CA ARG A 130 -3.90 -17.90 26.26
C ARG A 130 -3.87 -17.81 27.79
N LYS A 131 -4.78 -17.03 28.40
CA LYS A 131 -4.91 -16.94 29.87
C LYS A 131 -5.43 -18.24 30.47
N LEU A 132 -6.45 -18.86 29.87
CA LEU A 132 -6.99 -20.15 30.27
C LEU A 132 -5.94 -21.26 30.17
N ALA A 133 -5.17 -21.30 29.09
CA ALA A 133 -4.07 -22.26 28.91
C ALA A 133 -3.02 -22.13 30.02
N ARG A 134 -2.62 -20.89 30.37
CA ARG A 134 -1.69 -20.63 31.49
C ARG A 134 -2.24 -21.10 32.83
N LEU A 135 -3.51 -20.81 33.12
CA LEU A 135 -4.15 -21.24 34.37
C LEU A 135 -4.28 -22.76 34.45
N LYS A 136 -4.58 -23.43 33.34
CA LYS A 136 -4.69 -24.89 33.28
C LYS A 136 -3.34 -25.60 33.49
N THR A 137 -2.23 -24.97 33.10
CA THR A 137 -0.87 -25.50 33.38
C THR A 137 -0.41 -25.27 34.81
N LEU A 138 -1.01 -24.32 35.53
CA LEU A 138 -0.59 -23.89 36.87
C LEU A 138 -1.36 -24.58 38.00
N ASP A 139 -1.67 -25.88 37.83
CA ASP A 139 -2.63 -26.71 38.59
C ASP A 139 -2.27 -26.94 40.09
N HIS A 140 -1.99 -25.85 40.81
CA HIS A 140 -1.95 -25.76 42.26
C HIS A 140 -3.10 -24.88 42.72
N SER A 141 -4.07 -25.56 43.34
CA SER A 141 -5.28 -25.15 44.10
C SER A 141 -5.41 -23.69 44.58
N GLN A 142 -4.30 -23.00 44.86
CA GLN A 142 -4.28 -21.68 45.47
C GLN A 142 -4.49 -20.51 44.48
N GLU A 143 -4.20 -20.68 43.19
CA GLU A 143 -4.39 -19.62 42.17
C GLU A 143 -5.72 -19.68 41.40
N ARG A 144 -6.55 -20.70 41.66
CA ARG A 144 -7.85 -20.90 40.99
C ARG A 144 -8.88 -19.81 41.33
N PHE A 145 -8.73 -19.19 42.49
CA PHE A 145 -9.63 -18.15 42.99
C PHE A 145 -8.96 -16.77 42.97
N GLY A 146 -9.44 -15.89 42.10
CA GLY A 146 -8.97 -14.50 41.96
C GLY A 146 -10.11 -13.50 42.10
N ARG A 147 -9.79 -12.21 42.21
CA ARG A 147 -10.83 -11.16 42.23
C ARG A 147 -11.20 -10.73 40.81
N ALA A 148 -12.49 -10.52 40.56
CA ALA A 148 -13.03 -10.28 39.21
C ALA A 148 -12.74 -8.89 38.60
N GLY A 149 -12.26 -7.92 39.39
CA GLY A 149 -12.13 -6.52 38.97
C GLY A 149 -10.77 -6.14 38.37
N PHE A 150 -10.52 -4.84 38.29
CA PHE A 150 -9.35 -4.27 37.61
C PHE A 150 -8.05 -4.86 38.16
N MET A 151 -7.28 -5.50 37.27
CA MET A 151 -5.98 -6.12 37.54
C MET A 151 -5.97 -7.19 38.65
N GLY A 152 -7.12 -7.75 39.02
CA GLY A 152 -7.24 -8.77 40.08
C GLY A 152 -7.24 -8.22 41.51
N ILE A 153 -7.38 -6.89 41.68
CA ILE A 153 -7.23 -6.22 42.99
C ILE A 153 -8.59 -5.92 43.63
N PHE A 154 -9.59 -5.55 42.83
CA PHE A 154 -10.93 -5.16 43.29
C PHE A 154 -11.98 -6.22 42.92
N GLY A 155 -13.06 -6.32 43.70
CA GLY A 155 -14.22 -7.18 43.41
C GLY A 155 -14.24 -8.52 44.15
N PRO A 156 -15.36 -9.27 44.01
CA PRO A 156 -15.57 -10.55 44.70
C PRO A 156 -14.57 -11.60 44.22
N ARG A 157 -14.20 -12.53 45.11
CA ARG A 157 -13.42 -13.73 44.74
C ARG A 157 -14.31 -14.64 43.90
N VAL A 158 -13.88 -14.92 42.68
CA VAL A 158 -14.57 -15.80 41.74
C VAL A 158 -13.61 -16.90 41.27
N ASP A 159 -14.17 -18.04 40.86
CA ASP A 159 -13.40 -19.02 40.11
C ASP A 159 -12.99 -18.38 38.78
N LEU A 160 -11.69 -18.14 38.62
CA LEU A 160 -11.15 -17.50 37.42
C LEU A 160 -11.39 -18.36 36.18
N LEU A 161 -11.41 -19.69 36.34
CA LEU A 161 -11.64 -20.63 35.26
C LEU A 161 -13.06 -20.48 34.73
N GLY A 162 -14.06 -20.60 35.60
CA GLY A 162 -15.47 -20.43 35.24
C GLY A 162 -15.81 -19.03 34.73
N HIS A 163 -15.19 -17.97 35.28
CA HIS A 163 -15.39 -16.60 34.79
C HIS A 163 -14.85 -16.40 33.36
N TYR A 164 -13.69 -16.99 33.05
CA TYR A 164 -13.13 -16.92 31.69
C TYR A 164 -13.87 -17.82 30.71
N GLU A 165 -14.34 -19.00 31.11
CA GLU A 165 -15.21 -19.86 30.30
C GLU A 165 -16.52 -19.16 29.95
N MET A 166 -17.19 -18.53 30.93
CA MET A 166 -18.42 -17.76 30.70
C MET A 166 -18.18 -16.57 29.75
N LYS A 167 -17.06 -15.85 29.90
CA LYS A 167 -16.68 -14.78 28.96
C LYS A 167 -16.42 -15.31 27.55
N LEU A 168 -15.86 -16.51 27.43
CA LEU A 168 -15.60 -17.14 26.14
C LEU A 168 -16.90 -17.51 25.44
N GLU A 169 -17.88 -18.03 26.17
CA GLU A 169 -19.22 -18.33 25.66
C GLU A 169 -19.94 -17.06 25.20
N ASP A 170 -19.86 -15.96 25.97
CA ASP A 170 -20.39 -14.65 25.56
C ASP A 170 -19.72 -14.12 24.28
N ILE A 171 -18.40 -14.28 24.14
CA ILE A 171 -17.69 -13.90 22.91
C ILE A 171 -18.10 -14.80 21.75
N GLU A 172 -18.24 -16.12 21.95
CA GLU A 172 -18.70 -17.03 20.90
C GLU A 172 -20.11 -16.65 20.43
N TYR A 173 -21.01 -16.33 21.37
CA TYR A 173 -22.34 -15.83 21.06
C TYR A 173 -22.27 -14.52 20.27
N LYS A 174 -21.48 -13.54 20.71
CA LYS A 174 -21.27 -12.28 19.98
C LYS A 174 -20.68 -12.48 18.59
N VAL A 175 -19.74 -13.42 18.43
CA VAL A 175 -19.18 -13.81 17.14
C VAL A 175 -20.27 -14.43 16.24
N ARG A 176 -21.15 -15.27 16.79
CA ARG A 176 -22.26 -15.88 16.04
C ARG A 176 -23.26 -14.84 15.57
N VAL A 177 -23.58 -13.87 16.41
CA VAL A 177 -24.46 -12.74 16.05
C VAL A 177 -23.77 -11.85 15.00
N GLU A 178 -22.50 -11.49 15.21
CA GLU A 178 -21.73 -10.63 14.30
C GLU A 178 -21.28 -11.37 13.02
N ARG A 179 -21.40 -12.70 12.91
CA ARG A 179 -21.25 -13.41 11.63
C ARG A 179 -22.31 -13.00 10.62
N SER A 180 -23.47 -12.51 11.08
CA SER A 180 -24.50 -11.89 10.23
C SER A 180 -24.20 -10.41 9.88
N SER A 181 -22.99 -9.92 10.17
CA SER A 181 -22.64 -8.51 10.00
C SER A 181 -22.80 -8.02 8.57
N LYS A 182 -22.97 -6.70 8.46
CA LYS A 182 -23.34 -6.00 7.24
C LYS A 182 -22.36 -6.31 6.10
N GLU A 183 -22.93 -6.78 5.00
CA GLU A 183 -22.26 -6.91 3.72
C GLU A 183 -21.78 -5.53 3.25
N VAL A 184 -20.59 -5.52 2.66
CA VAL A 184 -19.96 -4.34 2.09
C VAL A 184 -20.22 -4.36 0.58
N GLN A 185 -20.20 -3.19 -0.05
CA GLN A 185 -20.31 -3.02 -1.51
C GLN A 185 -19.04 -3.49 -2.25
N ALA A 186 -18.47 -4.62 -1.84
CA ALA A 186 -17.31 -5.23 -2.47
C ALA A 186 -17.41 -6.76 -2.44
N ALA A 187 -16.92 -7.41 -3.50
CA ALA A 187 -16.91 -8.86 -3.61
C ALA A 187 -15.67 -9.32 -4.39
N PHE A 188 -15.17 -10.50 -4.04
CA PHE A 188 -14.20 -11.23 -4.85
C PHE A 188 -14.96 -12.15 -5.80
N VAL A 189 -14.77 -11.99 -7.10
CA VAL A 189 -15.44 -12.79 -8.13
C VAL A 189 -14.41 -13.69 -8.79
N SER A 190 -14.64 -14.99 -8.71
CA SER A 190 -13.77 -16.02 -9.26
C SER A 190 -14.29 -16.49 -10.61
N PHE A 191 -13.36 -16.69 -11.54
CA PHE A 191 -13.63 -17.15 -12.90
C PHE A 191 -13.01 -18.53 -13.13
N LYS A 192 -13.60 -19.30 -14.04
CA LYS A 192 -13.11 -20.63 -14.46
C LYS A 192 -11.76 -20.54 -15.18
N THR A 193 -11.45 -19.40 -15.81
CA THR A 193 -10.24 -19.21 -16.62
C THR A 193 -9.56 -17.88 -16.30
N ARG A 194 -8.22 -17.85 -16.40
CA ARG A 194 -7.42 -16.61 -16.30
C ARG A 194 -7.86 -15.57 -17.34
N PHE A 195 -8.20 -16.05 -18.54
CA PHE A 195 -8.72 -15.20 -19.61
C PHE A 195 -10.03 -14.53 -19.20
N GLY A 196 -10.97 -15.26 -18.60
CA GLY A 196 -12.23 -14.69 -18.11
C GLY A 196 -12.02 -13.59 -17.08
N ALA A 197 -11.12 -13.81 -16.11
CA ALA A 197 -10.75 -12.80 -15.13
C ALA A 197 -10.10 -11.57 -15.77
N ALA A 198 -9.16 -11.76 -16.70
CA ALA A 198 -8.50 -10.68 -17.42
C ALA A 198 -9.48 -9.85 -18.27
N VAL A 199 -10.44 -10.50 -18.92
CA VAL A 199 -11.50 -9.83 -19.68
C VAL A 199 -12.39 -9.01 -18.75
N ALA A 200 -12.84 -9.57 -17.64
CA ALA A 200 -13.63 -8.84 -16.65
C ALA A 200 -12.88 -7.63 -16.05
N LEU A 201 -11.55 -7.72 -15.89
CA LEU A 201 -10.73 -6.60 -15.40
C LEU A 201 -10.62 -5.44 -16.39
N ASN A 202 -10.51 -5.74 -17.69
CA ASN A 202 -10.23 -4.72 -18.71
C ASN A 202 -11.49 -4.15 -19.37
N ILE A 203 -12.63 -4.83 -19.24
CA ILE A 203 -13.91 -4.35 -19.76
C ILE A 203 -14.60 -3.46 -18.72
N ARG A 204 -15.11 -2.32 -19.18
CA ARG A 204 -16.00 -1.47 -18.38
C ARG A 204 -17.32 -2.20 -18.12
N GLN A 205 -17.61 -2.49 -16.86
CA GLN A 205 -18.77 -3.30 -16.46
C GLN A 205 -20.10 -2.54 -16.49
N SER A 206 -20.11 -1.22 -16.33
CA SER A 206 -21.34 -0.43 -16.31
C SER A 206 -21.22 0.95 -16.95
N SER A 207 -22.36 1.55 -17.30
CA SER A 207 -22.41 2.92 -17.82
C SER A 207 -21.96 3.95 -16.78
N ASN A 208 -22.10 3.68 -15.49
CA ASN A 208 -21.61 4.57 -14.44
C ASN A 208 -20.17 4.17 -14.04
N PRO A 209 -19.14 5.01 -14.30
CA PRO A 209 -17.76 4.64 -13.99
C PRO A 209 -17.48 4.47 -12.49
N THR A 210 -18.38 4.90 -11.60
CA THR A 210 -18.22 4.72 -10.14
C THR A 210 -18.83 3.43 -9.61
N GLU A 211 -19.55 2.66 -10.44
CA GLU A 211 -20.20 1.41 -10.08
C GLU A 211 -19.54 0.22 -10.77
N TRP A 212 -19.57 -0.95 -10.12
CA TRP A 212 -18.96 -2.18 -10.62
C TRP A 212 -17.47 -2.02 -10.98
N VAL A 213 -16.72 -1.35 -10.11
CA VAL A 213 -15.30 -1.06 -10.33
C VAL A 213 -14.50 -2.34 -10.12
N THR A 214 -13.86 -2.82 -11.18
CA THR A 214 -13.02 -4.03 -11.17
C THR A 214 -11.55 -3.67 -10.96
N GLU A 215 -10.93 -4.31 -9.97
CA GLU A 215 -9.50 -4.19 -9.64
C GLU A 215 -8.87 -5.59 -9.61
N PRO A 216 -7.57 -5.74 -9.95
CA PRO A 216 -6.86 -7.01 -9.77
C PRO A 216 -6.98 -7.47 -8.31
N SER A 217 -7.32 -8.74 -8.09
CA SER A 217 -7.35 -9.26 -6.73
C SER A 217 -5.92 -9.29 -6.17
N PRO A 218 -5.67 -8.77 -4.96
CA PRO A 218 -4.42 -9.06 -4.26
C PRO A 218 -4.36 -10.55 -3.88
N ASP A 219 -3.16 -11.03 -3.55
CA ASP A 219 -2.99 -12.33 -2.93
C ASP A 219 -3.70 -12.37 -1.56
N PRO A 220 -4.27 -13.52 -1.13
CA PRO A 220 -5.07 -13.60 0.09
C PRO A 220 -4.38 -13.08 1.36
N GLU A 221 -3.05 -13.22 1.44
CA GLU A 221 -2.23 -12.75 2.56
C GLU A 221 -1.99 -11.23 2.53
N ASP A 222 -2.05 -10.62 1.34
CA ASP A 222 -1.86 -9.18 1.12
C ASP A 222 -3.18 -8.39 1.23
N VAL A 223 -4.29 -9.06 1.54
CA VAL A 223 -5.61 -8.42 1.67
C VAL A 223 -5.69 -7.61 2.97
N TYR A 224 -5.64 -6.28 2.85
CA TYR A 224 -5.94 -5.38 3.96
C TYR A 224 -7.45 -5.10 4.09
N TRP A 225 -8.14 -5.95 4.85
CA TRP A 225 -9.60 -5.94 5.04
C TRP A 225 -10.25 -4.60 5.38
N PRO A 226 -9.65 -3.71 6.22
CA PRO A 226 -10.27 -2.42 6.52
C PRO A 226 -10.48 -1.51 5.31
N PHE A 227 -9.70 -1.66 4.23
CA PHE A 227 -9.84 -0.82 3.03
C PHE A 227 -11.13 -1.06 2.24
N PHE A 228 -11.80 -2.20 2.41
CA PHE A 228 -13.05 -2.46 1.70
C PHE A 228 -14.24 -1.70 2.29
N SER A 229 -14.16 -1.30 3.56
CA SER A 229 -15.26 -0.60 4.25
C SER A 229 -15.34 0.90 3.91
N ALA A 230 -14.40 1.43 3.12
CA ALA A 230 -14.37 2.85 2.77
C ALA A 230 -15.22 3.14 1.52
N SER A 231 -16.09 4.15 1.61
CA SER A 231 -16.82 4.69 0.46
C SER A 231 -15.86 5.41 -0.51
N PHE A 232 -16.23 5.47 -1.78
CA PHE A 232 -15.50 6.18 -2.84
C PHE A 232 -15.15 7.62 -2.44
N PHE A 233 -16.13 8.39 -1.96
CA PHE A 233 -15.93 9.77 -1.53
C PHE A 233 -14.93 9.90 -0.37
N LYS A 234 -14.99 8.97 0.59
CA LYS A 234 -14.04 8.95 1.70
C LYS A 234 -12.62 8.70 1.21
N ARG A 235 -12.43 7.77 0.27
CA ARG A 235 -11.11 7.48 -0.32
C ARG A 235 -10.58 8.68 -1.09
N TRP A 236 -11.43 9.35 -1.85
CA TRP A 236 -11.06 10.57 -2.58
C TRP A 236 -10.62 11.70 -1.63
N ILE A 237 -11.38 11.99 -0.58
CA ILE A 237 -11.01 12.99 0.44
C ILE A 237 -9.70 12.62 1.13
N CYS A 238 -9.52 11.35 1.52
CA CYS A 238 -8.28 10.88 2.13
C CYS A 238 -7.08 11.06 1.19
N ASN A 239 -7.23 10.73 -0.10
CA ASN A 239 -6.16 10.93 -1.07
C ASN A 239 -5.80 12.41 -1.20
N VAL A 240 -6.79 13.31 -1.34
CA VAL A 240 -6.55 14.76 -1.42
C VAL A 240 -5.85 15.26 -0.15
N ALA A 241 -6.30 14.82 1.03
CA ALA A 241 -5.67 15.18 2.31
C ALA A 241 -4.20 14.74 2.37
N VAL A 242 -3.88 13.52 1.92
CA VAL A 242 -2.50 13.00 1.86
C VAL A 242 -1.66 13.82 0.89
N TYR A 243 -2.15 14.12 -0.32
CA TYR A 243 -1.42 14.95 -1.27
C TYR A 243 -1.13 16.35 -0.70
N THR A 244 -2.11 17.00 -0.09
CA THR A 244 -1.93 18.30 0.57
C THR A 244 -0.91 18.21 1.70
N ALA A 245 -0.99 17.17 2.55
CA ALA A 245 -0.03 16.95 3.62
C ALA A 245 1.40 16.75 3.09
N CYS A 246 1.57 15.99 1.99
CA CYS A 246 2.87 15.82 1.34
C CYS A 246 3.42 17.15 0.83
N VAL A 247 2.61 17.97 0.16
CA VAL A 247 3.03 19.30 -0.33
C VAL A 247 3.46 20.21 0.83
N VAL A 248 2.66 20.27 1.90
CA VAL A 248 3.01 21.04 3.10
C VAL A 248 4.33 20.54 3.70
N LEU A 249 4.51 19.23 3.82
CA LEU A 249 5.74 18.63 4.33
C LEU A 249 6.94 18.98 3.44
N THR A 250 6.80 18.94 2.11
CA THR A 250 7.86 19.36 1.18
C THR A 250 8.24 20.83 1.36
N VAL A 251 7.26 21.73 1.51
CA VAL A 251 7.52 23.16 1.75
C VAL A 251 8.19 23.38 3.10
N LEU A 252 7.71 22.74 4.16
CA LEU A 252 8.34 22.82 5.49
C LEU A 252 9.78 22.29 5.47
N PHE A 253 10.05 21.26 4.67
CA PHE A 253 11.38 20.71 4.50
C PHE A 253 12.36 21.65 3.77
N LEU A 254 11.88 22.71 3.09
CA LEU A 254 12.76 23.74 2.55
C LEU A 254 13.49 24.51 3.66
N ILE A 255 12.89 24.66 4.84
CA ILE A 255 13.50 25.39 5.96
C ILE A 255 14.84 24.77 6.41
N PRO A 256 14.91 23.47 6.77
CA PRO A 256 16.18 22.85 7.13
C PRO A 256 17.17 22.82 5.96
N VAL A 257 16.69 22.64 4.72
CA VAL A 257 17.56 22.70 3.53
C VAL A 257 18.21 24.08 3.40
N LEU A 258 17.45 25.16 3.56
CA LEU A 258 17.98 26.53 3.51
C LEU A 258 18.98 26.80 4.64
N ILE A 259 18.75 26.29 5.85
CA ILE A 259 19.70 26.44 6.96
C ILE A 259 21.02 25.71 6.62
N VAL A 260 20.94 24.46 6.17
CA VAL A 260 22.13 23.68 5.80
C VAL A 260 22.87 24.36 4.65
N GLN A 261 22.16 24.79 3.61
CA GLN A 261 22.75 25.46 2.46
C GLN A 261 23.35 26.84 2.81
N GLY A 262 22.74 27.56 3.75
CA GLY A 262 23.29 28.80 4.30
C GLY A 262 24.60 28.56 5.06
N LEU A 263 24.68 27.48 5.84
CA LEU A 263 25.89 27.09 6.56
C LEU A 263 27.03 26.61 5.64
N THR A 264 26.71 26.03 4.47
CA THR A 264 27.74 25.58 3.51
C THR A 264 28.29 26.71 2.65
N HIS A 265 27.56 27.82 2.49
CA HIS A 265 27.95 28.96 1.66
C HIS A 265 27.99 30.27 2.47
N LEU A 266 28.63 30.24 3.65
CA LEU A 266 28.73 31.40 4.55
C LEU A 266 29.37 32.62 3.88
N GLU A 267 30.40 32.43 3.06
CA GLU A 267 31.08 33.53 2.35
C GLU A 267 30.12 34.30 1.41
N GLN A 268 29.15 33.63 0.79
CA GLN A 268 28.13 34.28 -0.03
C GLN A 268 27.07 34.98 0.81
N LEU A 269 26.80 34.48 2.02
CA LEU A 269 25.84 35.05 2.96
C LEU A 269 26.40 36.29 3.65
N GLU A 270 27.69 36.32 3.97
CA GLU A 270 28.42 37.46 4.55
C GLU A 270 28.42 38.67 3.61
N ILE A 271 28.49 38.46 2.30
CA ILE A 271 28.38 39.52 1.28
C ILE A 271 26.98 40.16 1.29
N TRP A 272 25.92 39.39 1.54
CA TRP A 272 24.54 39.88 1.58
C TRP A 272 24.12 40.41 2.96
N PHE A 273 24.69 39.86 4.02
CA PHE A 273 24.45 40.22 5.41
C PHE A 273 25.79 40.48 6.12
N PRO A 274 26.41 41.67 5.94
CA PRO A 274 27.74 41.98 6.46
C PRO A 274 27.82 42.15 7.98
N PHE A 275 26.79 41.72 8.72
CA PHE A 275 26.74 41.73 10.19
C PHE A 275 26.93 40.34 10.81
N LEU A 276 27.01 39.29 9.99
CA LEU A 276 27.25 37.90 10.38
C LEU A 276 28.74 37.57 10.41
#